data_AF-S7WWA4-F1
#
_entry.id   AF-S7WWA4-F1
#
_cell.length_a   1.000
_cell.length_b   1.000
_cell.length_c   1.000
_cell.angle_alpha   90.00
_cell.angle_beta   90.00
_cell.angle_gamma   90.00
#
_symmetry.space_group_name_H-M   'P 1'
#
loop_
_entity.id
_entity.type
_entity.pdbx_description
1 polymer ?
#
loop_
_entity_poly.entity_id
_entity_poly.type
_entity_poly.pdbx_seq_one_letter_code
_entity_poly.pdbx_strand_id
1 'polypeptide(L)'
;MGVEENQYKLVADFKKRVLDIAVNQINETTDYKIEYEQHKEGRTITGFSFKFKLKHSKSKAKIDSKRDPNTPDFFIKMTDAQRHLFANKMSEMPEMSKYSQGAESYQQFAVRIAEMLLQPEKFRELYPLLEKAGYK
;
A
#
# COMPACT_ATOMS: atom_id res chain seq x y z
N MET A 1 -6.36 -32.41 14.85
CA MET A 1 -6.81 -31.49 15.91
C MET A 1 -7.08 -32.36 17.12
N GLY A 2 -6.34 -32.21 18.22
CA GLY A 2 -6.42 -33.10 19.41
C GLY A 2 -7.71 -32.93 20.22
N VAL A 3 -8.86 -33.08 19.57
CA VAL A 3 -10.19 -32.99 20.15
C VAL A 3 -10.77 -34.40 20.14
N GLU A 4 -11.22 -34.89 21.29
CA GLU A 4 -11.86 -36.20 21.40
C GLU A 4 -13.21 -36.20 20.67
N GLU A 5 -13.59 -37.33 20.06
CA GLU A 5 -14.78 -37.44 19.19
C GLU A 5 -16.10 -36.98 19.85
N ASN A 6 -16.18 -36.98 21.18
CA ASN A 6 -17.39 -36.62 21.93
C ASN A 6 -17.25 -35.33 22.76
N GLN A 7 -16.17 -34.56 22.59
CA GLN A 7 -15.86 -33.43 23.46
C GLN A 7 -16.83 -32.25 23.27
N TYR A 8 -17.48 -32.15 22.10
CA TYR A 8 -18.48 -31.12 21.80
C TYR A 8 -19.71 -31.74 21.11
N LYS A 9 -20.62 -32.28 21.91
CA LYS A 9 -21.90 -32.85 21.41
C LYS A 9 -22.78 -31.80 20.72
N LEU A 10 -22.64 -30.52 21.10
CA LEU A 10 -23.31 -29.38 20.49
C LEU A 10 -22.28 -28.45 19.87
N VAL A 11 -22.51 -28.04 18.62
CA VAL A 11 -21.68 -27.03 17.94
C VAL A 11 -21.67 -25.70 18.69
N ALA A 12 -22.72 -25.42 19.47
CA ALA A 12 -22.77 -24.27 20.37
C ALA A 12 -21.67 -24.29 21.45
N ASP A 13 -21.35 -25.47 22.00
CA ASP A 13 -20.26 -25.62 22.98
C ASP A 13 -18.90 -25.43 22.34
N PHE A 14 -18.70 -25.94 21.11
CA PHE A 14 -17.48 -25.72 20.34
C PHE A 14 -17.27 -24.21 20.05
N LYS A 15 -18.33 -23.52 19.63
CA LYS A 15 -18.29 -22.07 19.38
C LYS A 15 -17.86 -21.31 20.63
N LYS A 16 -18.51 -21.57 21.77
CA LYS A 16 -18.29 -20.83 23.02
C LYS A 16 -16.93 -21.15 23.68
N ARG A 17 -16.52 -22.41 23.65
CA ARG A 17 -15.32 -22.87 24.38
C ARG A 17 -14.05 -22.87 23.54
N VAL A 18 -14.17 -22.79 22.21
CA VAL A 18 -13.00 -22.85 21.32
C VAL A 18 -12.93 -21.59 20.47
N LEU A 19 -13.96 -21.32 19.64
CA LEU A 19 -13.89 -20.23 18.67
C LEU A 19 -13.86 -18.86 19.36
N ASP A 20 -14.77 -18.60 20.30
CA ASP A 20 -14.84 -17.31 20.99
C ASP A 20 -13.58 -17.04 21.82
N ILE A 21 -13.05 -18.07 22.51
CA ILE A 21 -11.83 -17.95 23.31
C ILE A 21 -10.63 -17.66 22.40
N ALA A 22 -10.46 -18.42 21.32
CA ALA A 22 -9.34 -18.25 20.41
C ALA A 22 -9.38 -16.88 19.70
N VAL A 23 -10.56 -16.46 19.24
CA VAL A 23 -10.72 -15.17 18.55
C VAL A 23 -10.43 -14.01 19.50
N ASN A 24 -10.93 -14.06 20.74
CA ASN A 24 -10.63 -13.05 21.74
C ASN A 24 -9.14 -13.02 22.08
N GLN A 25 -8.53 -14.19 22.32
CA GLN A 25 -7.12 -14.27 22.65
C GLN A 25 -6.25 -13.69 21.53
N ILE A 26 -6.51 -14.02 20.26
CA ILE A 26 -5.74 -13.47 19.15
C ILE A 26 -5.99 -11.96 18.99
N ASN A 27 -7.25 -11.52 19.16
CA ASN A 27 -7.62 -10.11 19.15
C ASN A 27 -7.08 -9.32 20.35
N GLU A 28 -6.64 -9.93 21.44
CA GLU A 28 -6.01 -9.24 22.57
C GLU A 28 -4.49 -9.28 22.47
N THR A 29 -3.93 -10.44 22.15
CA THR A 29 -2.48 -10.69 22.20
C THR A 29 -1.71 -10.30 20.94
N THR A 30 -2.38 -10.26 19.79
CA THR A 30 -1.71 -9.99 18.51
C THR A 30 -2.22 -8.70 17.86
N ASP A 31 -1.47 -8.19 16.88
CA ASP A 31 -1.89 -7.07 16.04
C ASP A 31 -2.93 -7.45 14.98
N TYR A 32 -3.51 -8.64 15.04
CA TYR A 32 -4.56 -9.06 14.12
C TYR A 32 -5.94 -8.88 14.77
N LYS A 33 -6.88 -8.43 13.94
CA LYS A 33 -8.32 -8.46 14.19
C LYS A 33 -8.91 -9.61 13.38
N ILE A 34 -9.42 -10.60 14.08
CA ILE A 34 -10.07 -11.79 13.56
C ILE A 34 -11.56 -11.69 13.83
N GLU A 35 -12.33 -11.98 12.80
CA GLU A 35 -13.78 -12.16 12.87
C GLU A 35 -14.12 -13.48 12.17
N TYR A 36 -15.17 -14.16 12.62
CA TYR A 36 -15.63 -15.39 11.99
C TYR A 36 -17.13 -15.31 11.69
N GLU A 37 -17.51 -15.91 10.57
CA GLU A 37 -18.90 -16.01 10.10
C GLU A 37 -19.31 -17.48 10.07
N GLN A 38 -20.47 -17.79 10.63
CA GLN A 38 -21.03 -19.14 10.59
C GLN A 38 -21.88 -19.31 9.32
N HIS A 39 -21.67 -20.39 8.59
CA HIS A 39 -22.49 -20.79 7.46
C HIS A 39 -23.43 -21.91 7.88
N LYS A 40 -24.72 -21.72 7.62
CA LYS A 40 -25.79 -22.67 7.96
C LYS A 40 -26.55 -23.05 6.70
N GLU A 41 -26.93 -24.31 6.64
CA GLU A 41 -27.86 -24.83 5.65
C GLU A 41 -29.04 -25.43 6.43
N GLY A 42 -30.15 -24.70 6.46
CA GLY A 42 -31.27 -25.01 7.34
C GLY A 42 -30.90 -24.95 8.83
N ARG A 43 -31.12 -26.04 9.56
CA ARG A 43 -30.82 -26.15 11.01
C ARG A 43 -29.38 -26.59 11.30
N THR A 44 -28.63 -26.99 10.28
CA THR A 44 -27.28 -27.54 10.42
C THR A 44 -26.24 -26.48 10.09
N ILE A 45 -25.17 -26.42 10.88
CA ILE A 45 -24.00 -25.57 10.59
C ILE A 45 -23.09 -26.36 9.65
N THR A 46 -22.87 -25.85 8.45
CA THR A 46 -22.04 -26.51 7.42
C THR A 46 -20.58 -26.09 7.50
N GLY A 47 -20.29 -24.89 8.02
CA GLY A 47 -18.90 -24.45 8.17
C GLY A 47 -18.75 -23.04 8.76
N PHE A 48 -17.50 -22.60 8.81
CA PHE A 48 -17.11 -21.29 9.32
C PHE A 48 -16.13 -20.62 8.36
N SER A 49 -16.33 -19.34 8.10
CA SER A 49 -15.40 -18.49 7.35
C SER A 49 -14.67 -17.56 8.30
N PHE A 50 -13.35 -17.50 8.20
CA PHE A 50 -12.52 -16.64 9.04
C PHE A 50 -11.97 -15.46 8.24
N LYS A 51 -12.11 -14.25 8.76
CA LYS A 51 -11.59 -13.02 8.18
C LYS A 51 -10.53 -12.44 9.11
N PHE A 52 -9.36 -12.13 8.55
CA PHE A 52 -8.22 -11.58 9.28
C PHE A 52 -7.90 -10.19 8.73
N LYS A 53 -7.72 -9.21 9.62
CA LYS A 53 -7.29 -7.84 9.30
C LYS A 53 -6.17 -7.43 10.25
N LEU A 54 -5.18 -6.69 9.78
CA LEU A 54 -4.15 -6.15 10.67
C LEU A 54 -4.68 -4.88 11.36
N LYS A 55 -4.71 -4.85 12.70
CA LYS A 55 -5.19 -3.72 13.53
C LYS A 55 -4.41 -2.46 13.23
N HIS A 56 -3.10 -2.59 13.05
CA HIS A 56 -2.25 -1.55 12.54
C HIS A 56 -1.71 -2.07 11.22
N SER A 57 -2.49 -1.86 10.15
CA SER A 57 -1.81 -1.71 8.88
C SER A 57 -0.77 -0.62 9.13
N LYS A 58 0.52 -0.97 8.99
CA LYS A 58 1.50 0.00 8.54
C LYS A 58 1.01 0.45 7.17
N SER A 59 -0.06 1.25 7.17
CA SER A 59 -0.38 2.14 6.09
C SER A 59 0.95 2.80 5.81
N LYS A 60 1.48 2.51 4.62
CA LYS A 60 2.62 3.20 4.03
C LYS A 60 2.57 4.61 4.57
N ALA A 61 3.56 4.95 5.41
CA ALA A 61 3.62 6.16 6.21
C ALA A 61 2.59 7.20 5.71
N LYS A 62 1.49 7.39 6.46
CA LYS A 62 0.81 8.68 6.38
C LYS A 62 1.90 9.66 6.77
N ILE A 63 2.55 10.23 5.75
CA ILE A 63 3.50 11.30 5.85
C ILE A 63 2.85 12.28 6.81
N ASP A 64 3.49 12.45 7.96
CA ASP A 64 3.10 13.36 9.02
C ASP A 64 2.48 14.61 8.41
N SER A 65 1.19 14.81 8.67
CA SER A 65 0.48 16.05 8.36
C SER A 65 0.91 17.16 9.31
N LYS A 66 2.22 17.39 9.47
CA LYS A 66 2.77 18.67 9.91
C LYS A 66 3.12 19.47 8.66
N ARG A 67 2.07 19.80 7.91
CA ARG A 67 2.14 20.64 6.70
C ARG A 67 2.36 22.07 7.14
N ASP A 68 3.42 22.70 6.66
CA ASP A 68 3.62 24.13 6.79
C ASP A 68 2.70 24.86 5.79
N PRO A 69 1.78 25.74 6.23
CA PRO A 69 0.84 26.43 5.34
C PRO A 69 1.51 27.33 4.29
N ASN A 70 2.76 27.77 4.51
CA ASN A 70 3.46 28.72 3.66
C ASN A 70 4.44 28.06 2.68
N THR A 71 4.58 26.74 2.71
CA THR A 71 5.42 26.00 1.76
C THR A 71 4.56 24.95 1.07
N PRO A 72 4.38 24.98 -0.26
CA PRO A 72 3.71 23.88 -0.93
C PRO A 72 4.57 22.63 -0.72
N ASP A 73 4.02 21.63 -0.02
CA ASP A 73 4.64 20.32 0.15
C ASP A 73 4.64 19.59 -1.20
N PHE A 74 5.61 19.92 -2.06
CA PHE A 74 5.72 19.43 -3.45
C PHE A 74 6.04 17.93 -3.57
N PHE A 75 6.37 17.26 -2.46
CA PHE A 75 6.75 15.85 -2.44
C PHE A 75 5.54 14.91 -2.33
N ILE A 76 4.62 15.03 -3.29
CA ILE A 76 3.64 13.96 -3.53
C ILE A 76 4.43 12.78 -4.12
N LYS A 77 4.52 11.66 -3.39
CA LYS A 77 5.17 10.45 -3.90
C LYS A 77 4.47 9.97 -5.16
N MET A 78 5.06 10.29 -6.32
CA MET A 78 4.63 9.78 -7.62
C MET A 78 4.84 8.26 -7.68
N THR A 79 3.87 7.53 -8.25
CA THR A 79 4.00 6.08 -8.46
C THR A 79 5.14 5.81 -9.44
N ASP A 80 5.83 4.68 -9.28
CA ASP A 80 6.96 4.30 -10.15
C ASP A 80 6.64 4.41 -11.66
N ALA A 81 5.48 3.88 -12.06
CA ALA A 81 4.98 3.97 -13.44
C ALA A 81 4.77 5.41 -13.92
N GLN A 82 4.23 6.29 -13.06
CA GLN A 82 4.05 7.70 -13.38
C GLN A 82 5.42 8.38 -13.56
N ARG A 83 6.40 8.05 -12.69
CA ARG A 83 7.76 8.59 -12.78
C ARG A 83 8.42 8.28 -14.10
N HIS A 84 8.36 7.02 -14.54
CA HIS A 84 8.90 6.63 -15.84
C HIS A 84 8.11 7.23 -17.00
N LEU A 85 6.79 7.40 -16.89
CA LEU A 85 5.97 8.05 -17.92
C LEU A 85 6.38 9.51 -18.14
N PHE A 86 6.48 10.29 -17.06
CA PHE A 86 6.90 11.68 -17.14
C PHE A 86 8.36 11.83 -17.55
N ALA A 87 9.23 10.91 -17.10
CA ALA A 87 10.63 10.92 -17.49
C ALA A 87 10.84 10.66 -18.99
N ASN A 88 10.08 9.73 -19.59
CA ASN A 88 10.06 9.54 -21.04
C ASN A 88 9.61 10.82 -21.75
N LYS A 89 8.49 11.41 -21.33
CA LYS A 89 7.95 12.63 -21.93
C LYS A 89 8.91 13.82 -21.80
N MET A 90 9.63 13.92 -20.68
CA MET A 90 10.65 14.95 -20.46
C MET A 90 11.92 14.70 -21.28
N SER A 91 12.30 13.45 -21.53
CA SER A 91 13.49 13.13 -22.33
C SER A 91 13.43 13.70 -23.75
N GLU A 92 12.22 13.87 -24.29
CA GLU A 92 11.97 14.43 -25.62
C GLU A 92 11.87 15.97 -25.63
N MET A 93 11.87 16.62 -24.45
CA MET A 93 11.76 18.07 -24.37
C MET A 93 13.10 18.75 -24.65
N PRO A 94 13.13 19.81 -25.49
CA PRO A 94 14.36 20.55 -25.76
C PRO A 94 14.91 21.22 -24.50
N GLU A 95 14.05 21.59 -23.55
CA GLU A 95 14.42 22.18 -22.26
C GLU A 95 15.23 21.21 -21.36
N MET A 96 15.09 19.90 -21.59
CA MET A 96 15.81 18.86 -20.86
C MET A 96 17.15 18.52 -21.51
N SER A 97 17.43 18.99 -22.72
CA SER A 97 18.70 18.74 -23.43
C SER A 97 19.93 19.16 -22.61
N LYS A 98 19.81 20.18 -21.75
CA LYS A 98 20.88 20.61 -20.82
C LYS A 98 21.28 19.56 -19.78
N TYR A 99 20.37 18.62 -19.47
CA TYR A 99 20.63 17.50 -18.59
C TYR A 99 21.04 16.25 -19.36
N SER A 100 21.12 16.28 -20.69
CA SER A 100 21.67 15.17 -21.47
C SER A 100 23.19 15.19 -21.43
N GLN A 101 23.81 14.03 -21.25
CA GLN A 101 25.24 13.81 -21.26
C GLN A 101 25.64 13.04 -22.53
N GLY A 102 26.19 13.78 -23.51
CA GLY A 102 26.82 13.20 -24.68
C GLY A 102 25.85 12.57 -25.69
N ALA A 103 26.24 11.44 -26.27
CA ALA A 103 25.46 10.69 -27.27
C ALA A 103 24.57 9.60 -26.63
N GLU A 104 23.90 9.92 -25.52
CA GLU A 104 22.96 8.99 -24.89
C GLU A 104 21.65 8.89 -25.69
N SER A 105 21.03 7.71 -25.68
CA SER A 105 19.73 7.52 -26.32
C SER A 105 18.62 8.14 -25.48
N TYR A 106 17.51 8.54 -26.10
CA TYR A 106 16.35 9.09 -25.36
C TYR A 106 15.85 8.15 -24.26
N GLN A 107 15.93 6.84 -24.47
CA GLN A 107 15.54 5.86 -23.46
C GLN A 107 16.49 5.86 -22.26
N GLN A 108 17.81 5.96 -22.49
CA GLN A 108 18.79 6.06 -21.40
C GLN A 108 18.62 7.36 -20.63
N PHE A 109 18.36 8.45 -21.35
CA PHE A 109 18.10 9.74 -20.75
C PHE A 109 16.82 9.73 -19.90
N ALA A 110 15.75 9.09 -20.37
CA ALA A 110 14.51 8.92 -19.62
C ALA A 110 14.72 8.14 -18.30
N VAL A 111 15.50 7.05 -18.30
CA VAL A 111 15.81 6.32 -17.06
C VAL A 111 16.53 7.23 -16.07
N ARG A 112 17.49 8.02 -16.54
CA ARG A 112 18.25 8.97 -15.72
C ARG A 112 17.38 10.09 -15.16
N ILE A 113 16.46 10.63 -15.95
CA ILE A 113 15.47 11.60 -15.47
C ILE A 113 14.59 10.96 -14.38
N ALA A 114 14.15 9.71 -14.56
CA ALA A 114 13.37 9.01 -13.55
C ALA A 114 14.15 8.86 -12.23
N GLU A 115 15.47 8.66 -12.28
CA GLU A 115 16.34 8.68 -11.11
C GLU A 115 16.49 10.08 -10.50
N MET A 116 16.64 11.13 -11.31
CA MET A 116 16.68 12.52 -10.82
C MET A 116 15.39 12.89 -10.09
N LEU A 117 14.23 12.40 -10.54
CA LEU A 117 12.94 12.65 -9.91
C LEU A 117 12.79 11.99 -8.53
N LEU A 118 13.68 11.08 -8.12
CA LEU A 118 13.75 10.58 -6.74
C LEU A 118 14.41 11.58 -5.80
N GLN A 119 15.29 12.45 -6.30
CA GLN A 119 16.01 13.42 -5.48
C GLN A 119 15.15 14.68 -5.25
N PRO A 120 15.00 15.13 -4.00
CA PRO A 120 14.11 16.24 -3.69
C PRO A 120 14.50 17.59 -4.25
N GLU A 121 15.80 17.82 -4.38
CA GLU A 121 16.35 19.03 -4.97
C GLU A 121 16.07 19.06 -6.48
N LYS A 122 16.33 17.94 -7.17
CA LYS A 122 16.11 17.81 -8.62
C LYS A 122 14.65 17.82 -9.00
N PHE A 123 13.77 17.20 -8.20
CA PHE A 123 12.34 17.27 -8.43
C PHE A 123 11.83 18.73 -8.41
N ARG A 124 12.34 19.57 -7.50
CA ARG A 124 12.00 21.00 -7.45
C ARG A 124 12.48 21.75 -8.70
N GLU A 125 13.69 21.47 -9.17
CA GLU A 125 14.23 22.07 -10.40
C GLU A 125 13.42 21.66 -11.65
N LEU A 126 12.95 20.42 -11.70
CA LEU A 126 12.22 19.84 -12.84
C LEU A 126 10.70 20.04 -12.77
N TYR A 127 10.17 20.48 -11.63
CA TYR A 127 8.75 20.73 -11.43
C TYR A 127 8.08 21.59 -12.52
N PRO A 128 8.63 22.75 -12.94
CA PRO A 128 8.02 23.53 -14.02
C PRO A 128 7.97 22.78 -15.35
N LEU A 129 8.89 21.84 -15.59
CA LEU A 129 8.91 20.99 -16.79
C LEU A 129 7.90 19.84 -16.67
N LEU A 130 7.73 19.30 -15.46
CA LEU A 130 6.68 18.33 -15.14
C LEU A 130 5.28 18.92 -15.37
N GLU A 131 5.02 20.14 -14.92
CA GLU A 131 3.75 20.82 -15.14
C GLU A 131 3.47 21.01 -16.64
N LYS A 132 4.49 21.42 -17.43
CA LYS A 132 4.39 21.47 -18.90
C LYS A 132 4.14 20.09 -19.51
N ALA A 133 4.69 19.03 -18.92
CA ALA A 133 4.44 17.65 -19.31
C ALA A 133 3.02 17.17 -18.93
N GLY A 134 2.25 17.95 -18.16
CA GLY A 134 0.88 17.63 -17.74
C GLY A 134 0.78 16.98 -16.36
N TYR A 135 1.82 17.08 -15.53
CA TYR A 135 1.76 16.71 -14.12
C TYR A 135 0.86 17.72 -13.38
N LYS A 136 -0.16 17.21 -12.66
CA LYS A 136 -1.12 17.98 -11.87
C LYS A 136 -1.37 17.29 -10.54
#